data_AF-A0A6I5YM89-F1
#
_entry.id   AF-A0A6I5YM89-F1
#
_cell.length_a   1.000
_cell.length_b   1.000
_cell.length_c   1.000
_cell.angle_alpha   90.00
_cell.angle_beta   90.00
_cell.angle_gamma   90.00
#
_symmetry.space_group_name_H-M   'P 1'
#
loop_
_entity.id
_entity.type
_entity.pdbx_description
1 polymer ?
#
loop_
_entity_poly.entity_id
_entity_poly.type
_entity_poly.pdbx_seq_one_letter_code
_entity_poly.pdbx_strand_id
1 'polypeptide(L)'
;MNGSDKVEDGLLVLKRHIDTRSIAALIERTARWVDPETFRLLPVWFPEFARRGALYNANWSIRRQNTNRQSGDITDKIEGNTQANKALCEAMGITLKERPHWTCCHIWGVDDPRFVKANSVVQDHRFFSCVANMVLLPTPLKAFTDVMPEVKAMLRRCSGDLFGWSCDHPDLLPQADDAFDPADYPESWRHAASGSVPGIVPINDKIRAKARNRKAAIARDLETAGEFYPREKVRDALCYWNIVL
;
A
#
# COMPACT_ATOMS: atom_id res chain seq x y z
N MET A 1 46.96 -12.05 1.73
CA MET A 1 45.82 -12.43 0.86
C MET A 1 45.14 -11.14 0.46
N ASN A 2 45.45 -10.63 -0.74
CA ASN A 2 44.95 -9.34 -1.22
C ASN A 2 43.49 -9.48 -1.63
N GLY A 3 42.64 -8.57 -1.15
CA GLY A 3 41.21 -8.56 -1.44
C GLY A 3 40.91 -8.08 -2.85
N SER A 4 40.17 -8.87 -3.62
CA SER A 4 39.49 -8.39 -4.83
C SER A 4 38.23 -9.16 -5.23
N ASP A 5 37.71 -10.10 -4.43
CA ASP A 5 36.47 -10.82 -4.78
C ASP A 5 35.25 -10.22 -4.09
N LYS A 6 35.04 -8.91 -4.24
CA LYS A 6 33.74 -8.31 -3.91
C LYS A 6 32.91 -8.21 -5.17
N VAL A 7 31.82 -8.99 -5.20
CA VAL A 7 30.76 -8.82 -6.18
C VAL A 7 30.28 -7.36 -6.14
N GLU A 8 30.19 -6.73 -7.30
CA GLU A 8 29.73 -5.34 -7.43
C GLU A 8 28.27 -5.20 -6.98
N ASP A 9 27.92 -4.01 -6.49
CA ASP A 9 26.53 -3.68 -6.15
C ASP A 9 25.60 -3.86 -7.37
N GLY A 10 24.55 -4.67 -7.20
CA GLY A 10 23.65 -5.03 -8.28
C GLY A 10 22.87 -3.85 -8.88
N LEU A 11 22.60 -2.78 -8.12
CA LEU A 11 21.96 -1.58 -8.64
C LEU A 11 22.93 -0.77 -9.50
N LEU A 12 24.22 -0.71 -9.14
CA LEU A 12 25.23 -0.08 -10.00
C LEU A 12 25.38 -0.83 -11.32
N VAL A 13 25.40 -2.16 -11.29
CA VAL A 13 25.40 -2.98 -12.52
C VAL A 13 24.16 -2.69 -13.36
N LEU A 14 22.96 -2.70 -12.76
CA LEU A 14 21.72 -2.44 -13.46
C LEU A 14 21.67 -1.04 -14.09
N LYS A 15 22.10 0.00 -13.36
CA LYS A 15 22.10 1.40 -13.81
C LYS A 15 22.98 1.65 -15.05
N ARG A 16 23.89 0.73 -15.40
CA ARG A 16 24.65 0.78 -16.67
C ARG A 16 23.82 0.36 -17.89
N HIS A 17 22.75 -0.39 -17.68
CA HIS A 17 21.97 -1.01 -18.75
C HIS A 17 20.56 -0.43 -18.89
N ILE A 18 20.03 0.16 -17.83
CA ILE A 18 18.74 0.82 -17.84
C ILE A 18 18.77 2.02 -16.91
N ASP A 19 18.37 3.18 -17.43
CA ASP A 19 18.28 4.41 -16.66
C ASP A 19 16.98 4.47 -15.84
N THR A 20 16.98 5.36 -14.86
CA THR A 20 15.82 5.58 -13.98
C THR A 20 14.59 6.01 -14.78
N ARG A 21 14.74 6.87 -15.79
CA ARG A 21 13.65 7.26 -16.70
C ARG A 21 12.98 6.07 -17.37
N SER A 22 13.75 5.12 -17.89
CA SER A 22 13.21 3.93 -18.57
C SER A 22 12.45 3.02 -17.61
N ILE A 23 12.95 2.87 -16.38
CA ILE A 23 12.25 2.15 -15.30
C ILE A 23 10.94 2.87 -14.96
N ALA A 24 10.98 4.19 -14.76
CA ALA A 24 9.81 5.00 -14.43
C ALA A 24 8.76 4.94 -15.54
N ALA A 25 9.16 5.02 -16.81
CA ALA A 25 8.27 4.90 -17.96
C ALA A 25 7.64 3.49 -18.06
N LEU A 26 8.37 2.44 -17.73
CA LEU A 26 7.82 1.08 -17.67
C LEU A 26 6.76 0.95 -16.56
N ILE A 27 7.04 1.53 -15.40
CA ILE A 27 6.08 1.58 -14.27
C ILE A 27 4.87 2.42 -14.66
N GLU A 28 5.03 3.59 -15.27
CA GLU A 28 3.94 4.48 -15.69
C GLU A 28 2.93 3.78 -16.61
N ARG A 29 3.41 3.05 -17.64
CA ARG A 29 2.51 2.33 -18.56
C ARG A 29 1.80 1.13 -17.92
N THR A 30 2.38 0.55 -16.87
CA THR A 30 1.92 -0.74 -16.33
C THR A 30 1.27 -0.65 -14.97
N ALA A 31 1.50 0.42 -14.20
CA ALA A 31 0.83 0.65 -12.94
C ALA A 31 -0.69 0.69 -13.13
N ARG A 32 -1.42 0.22 -12.12
CA ARG A 32 -2.85 0.47 -12.01
C ARG A 32 -3.15 1.25 -10.75
N TRP A 33 -3.94 2.29 -10.93
CA TRP A 33 -4.38 3.21 -9.90
C TRP A 33 -5.88 3.05 -9.67
N VAL A 34 -6.31 3.30 -8.45
CA VAL A 34 -7.74 3.42 -8.15
C VAL A 34 -8.22 4.78 -8.66
N ASP A 35 -9.46 4.83 -9.16
CA ASP A 35 -10.12 6.09 -9.53
C ASP A 35 -10.22 7.06 -8.33
N PRO A 36 -9.88 8.36 -8.49
CA PRO A 36 -10.05 9.35 -7.42
C PRO A 36 -11.46 9.41 -6.83
N GLU A 37 -12.51 9.12 -7.61
CA GLU A 37 -13.88 9.00 -7.10
C GLU A 37 -14.06 7.78 -6.20
N THR A 38 -13.39 6.67 -6.50
CA THR A 38 -13.38 5.51 -5.60
C THR A 38 -12.65 5.81 -4.30
N PHE A 39 -11.53 6.55 -4.36
CA PHE A 39 -10.84 7.03 -3.15
C PHE A 39 -11.76 7.92 -2.31
N ARG A 40 -12.46 8.89 -2.91
CA ARG A 40 -13.44 9.74 -2.20
C ARG A 40 -14.59 8.95 -1.60
N LEU A 41 -14.99 7.84 -2.22
CA LEU A 41 -16.07 6.99 -1.72
C LEU A 41 -15.69 6.25 -0.43
N LEU A 42 -14.48 5.69 -0.38
CA LEU A 42 -13.93 4.99 0.77
C LEU A 42 -12.38 5.00 0.73
N PRO A 43 -11.73 5.94 1.43
CA PRO A 43 -10.27 6.05 1.43
C PRO A 43 -9.56 4.84 2.01
N VAL A 44 -10.03 4.36 3.16
CA VAL A 44 -9.51 3.21 3.92
C VAL A 44 -10.58 2.13 4.02
N TRP A 45 -10.25 0.92 3.56
CA TRP A 45 -11.24 -0.16 3.40
C TRP A 45 -11.34 -1.09 4.60
N PHE A 46 -10.23 -1.30 5.30
CA PHE A 46 -10.11 -2.23 6.42
C PHE A 46 -9.42 -1.53 7.60
N PRO A 47 -10.04 -0.49 8.19
CA PRO A 47 -9.46 0.27 9.30
C PRO A 47 -9.28 -0.57 10.57
N GLU A 48 -9.90 -1.74 10.66
CA GLU A 48 -9.74 -2.67 11.77
C GLU A 48 -8.43 -3.46 11.73
N PHE A 49 -7.68 -3.40 10.62
CA PHE A 49 -6.41 -4.10 10.46
C PHE A 49 -5.24 -3.14 10.31
N ALA A 50 -4.07 -3.63 10.73
CA ALA A 50 -2.77 -3.01 10.53
C ALA A 50 -1.71 -4.12 10.41
N ARG A 51 -0.65 -3.89 9.64
CA ARG A 51 0.43 -4.87 9.49
C ARG A 51 1.08 -5.17 10.85
N ARG A 52 1.49 -6.41 11.07
CA ARG A 52 2.05 -6.90 12.34
C ARG A 52 1.09 -6.89 13.54
N GLY A 53 -0.16 -6.43 13.37
CA GLY A 53 -1.21 -6.63 14.37
C GLY A 53 -1.50 -8.13 14.57
N ALA A 54 -2.04 -8.50 15.73
CA ALA A 54 -2.47 -9.88 15.96
C ALA A 54 -3.60 -10.26 14.99
N LEU A 55 -3.59 -11.49 14.51
CA LEU A 55 -4.64 -12.02 13.65
C LEU A 55 -5.74 -12.65 14.50
N TYR A 56 -6.99 -12.38 14.18
CA TYR A 56 -8.15 -12.91 14.91
C TYR A 56 -9.03 -13.79 14.02
N ASN A 57 -9.94 -14.55 14.62
CA ASN A 57 -11.05 -15.15 13.91
C ASN A 57 -12.03 -14.07 13.41
N ALA A 58 -12.98 -14.46 12.55
CA ALA A 58 -13.81 -13.52 11.81
C ALA A 58 -14.67 -12.60 12.70
N ASN A 59 -15.03 -13.06 13.90
CA ASN A 59 -15.82 -12.29 14.87
C ASN A 59 -14.96 -11.62 15.95
N TRP A 60 -13.63 -11.58 15.82
CA TRP A 60 -12.74 -10.90 16.78
C TRP A 60 -12.84 -11.38 18.23
N SER A 61 -13.19 -12.66 18.44
CA SER A 61 -13.31 -13.24 19.78
C SER A 61 -12.11 -14.11 20.18
N ILE A 62 -11.29 -14.55 19.22
CA ILE A 62 -10.17 -15.47 19.48
C ILE A 62 -8.95 -15.04 18.65
N ARG A 63 -7.81 -14.89 19.33
CA ARG A 63 -6.49 -14.74 18.69
C ARG A 63 -6.10 -16.02 17.96
N ARG A 64 -5.64 -15.88 16.72
CA ARG A 64 -5.13 -17.00 15.93
C ARG A 64 -3.67 -17.24 16.28
N GLN A 65 -3.32 -18.50 16.45
CA GLN A 65 -1.96 -18.92 16.79
C GLN A 65 -1.40 -19.91 15.77
N ASN A 66 -0.08 -19.99 15.71
CA ASN A 66 0.71 -21.00 15.04
C ASN A 66 1.37 -21.87 16.11
N THR A 67 1.25 -23.19 15.95
CA THR A 67 2.01 -24.14 16.76
C THR A 67 3.14 -24.69 15.89
N ASN A 68 4.38 -24.51 16.34
CA ASN A 68 5.52 -25.16 15.72
C ASN A 68 5.40 -26.68 15.96
N ARG A 69 5.33 -27.46 14.87
CA ARG A 69 5.12 -28.91 14.95
C ARG A 69 6.31 -29.66 15.56
N GLN A 70 7.50 -29.08 15.57
CA GLN A 70 8.72 -29.72 16.08
C GLN A 70 8.97 -29.35 17.55
N SER A 71 8.87 -28.07 17.92
CA SER A 71 9.14 -27.61 19.29
C SER A 71 7.90 -27.55 20.18
N GLY A 72 6.69 -27.56 19.59
CA GLY A 72 5.44 -27.35 20.31
C GLY A 72 5.16 -25.87 20.64
N ASP A 73 6.08 -24.96 20.31
CA ASP A 73 5.95 -23.54 20.64
C ASP A 73 4.73 -22.90 19.97
N ILE A 74 3.97 -22.14 20.75
CA ILE A 74 2.80 -21.42 20.28
C ILE A 74 3.16 -19.95 20.12
N THR A 75 2.96 -19.43 18.91
CA THR A 75 3.19 -18.02 18.57
C THR A 75 1.94 -17.41 17.97
N ASP A 76 1.65 -16.16 18.28
CA ASP A 76 0.51 -15.45 17.69
C ASP A 76 0.74 -15.26 16.19
N LYS A 77 -0.30 -15.53 15.38
CA LYS A 77 -0.29 -15.16 13.97
C LYS A 77 -0.37 -13.66 13.87
N ILE A 78 0.43 -13.08 12.98
CA ILE A 78 0.46 -11.66 12.70
C ILE A 78 -0.16 -11.34 11.34
N GLU A 79 -0.77 -10.17 11.24
CA GLU A 79 -1.33 -9.64 10.00
C GLU A 79 -0.19 -9.30 9.02
N GLY A 80 -0.33 -9.82 7.81
CA GLY A 80 0.57 -9.56 6.69
C GLY A 80 0.07 -8.37 5.87
N ASN A 81 0.09 -8.53 4.54
CA ASN A 81 -0.48 -7.53 3.62
C ASN A 81 -1.85 -7.99 3.08
N THR A 82 -2.49 -8.98 3.68
CA THR A 82 -3.68 -9.64 3.11
C THR A 82 -4.82 -8.65 2.93
N GLN A 83 -5.13 -7.86 3.97
CA GLN A 83 -6.24 -6.90 3.92
C GLN A 83 -5.93 -5.68 3.05
N ALA A 84 -4.68 -5.22 3.01
CA ALA A 84 -4.24 -4.20 2.06
C ALA A 84 -4.39 -4.67 0.59
N ASN A 85 -4.00 -5.90 0.29
CA ASN A 85 -4.22 -6.50 -1.04
C ASN A 85 -5.71 -6.61 -1.37
N LYS A 86 -6.53 -7.00 -0.39
CA LYS A 86 -7.98 -7.09 -0.55
C LYS A 86 -8.61 -5.72 -0.80
N ALA A 87 -8.23 -4.69 -0.03
CA ALA A 87 -8.66 -3.31 -0.20
C ALA A 87 -8.45 -2.83 -1.63
N LEU A 88 -7.22 -2.96 -2.13
CA LEU A 88 -6.88 -2.52 -3.48
C LEU A 88 -7.69 -3.27 -4.55
N CYS A 89 -7.85 -4.59 -4.41
CA CYS A 89 -8.66 -5.37 -5.34
C CYS A 89 -10.13 -4.95 -5.31
N GLU A 90 -10.71 -4.75 -4.13
CA GLU A 90 -12.11 -4.34 -3.99
C GLU A 90 -12.35 -2.94 -4.56
N ALA A 91 -11.43 -2.01 -4.33
CA ALA A 91 -11.45 -0.66 -4.90
C ALA A 91 -11.29 -0.65 -6.42
N MET A 92 -10.57 -1.61 -7.00
CA MET A 92 -10.46 -1.78 -8.46
C MET A 92 -11.58 -2.65 -9.04
N GLY A 93 -12.49 -3.19 -8.22
CA GLY A 93 -13.56 -4.07 -8.68
C GLY A 93 -13.09 -5.45 -9.16
N ILE A 94 -11.89 -5.88 -8.79
CA ILE A 94 -11.29 -7.18 -9.16
C ILE A 94 -11.15 -8.09 -7.93
N THR A 95 -10.75 -9.32 -8.16
CA THR A 95 -10.42 -10.33 -7.14
C THR A 95 -8.95 -10.70 -7.19
N LEU A 96 -8.44 -11.33 -6.13
CA LEU A 96 -7.06 -11.83 -6.09
C LEU A 96 -6.74 -12.81 -7.23
N LYS A 97 -7.73 -13.58 -7.70
CA LYS A 97 -7.57 -14.56 -8.78
C LYS A 97 -7.46 -13.89 -10.16
N GLU A 98 -8.04 -12.71 -10.34
CA GLU A 98 -8.06 -11.96 -11.60
C GLU A 98 -6.76 -11.16 -11.84
N ARG A 99 -5.77 -11.26 -10.95
CA ARG A 99 -4.52 -10.49 -11.03
C ARG A 99 -3.23 -11.34 -11.00
N PRO A 100 -3.09 -12.33 -11.90
CA PRO A 100 -1.89 -13.16 -11.98
C PRO A 100 -0.66 -12.30 -12.26
N HIS A 101 0.43 -12.51 -11.51
CA HIS A 101 1.69 -11.74 -11.65
C HIS A 101 1.57 -10.24 -11.37
N TRP A 102 0.54 -9.83 -10.63
CA TRP A 102 0.42 -8.47 -10.09
C TRP A 102 0.62 -8.49 -8.58
N THR A 103 1.09 -7.39 -8.03
CA THR A 103 1.30 -7.23 -6.59
C THR A 103 0.92 -5.83 -6.14
N CYS A 104 0.38 -5.75 -4.93
CA CYS A 104 0.12 -4.48 -4.26
C CYS A 104 1.42 -3.95 -3.66
N CYS A 105 1.71 -2.67 -3.90
CA CYS A 105 2.82 -1.99 -3.27
C CYS A 105 2.32 -0.79 -2.46
N HIS A 106 2.72 -0.73 -1.19
CA HIS A 106 2.59 0.46 -0.38
C HIS A 106 3.67 1.48 -0.75
N ILE A 107 3.26 2.69 -1.09
CA ILE A 107 4.20 3.73 -1.56
C ILE A 107 4.65 4.65 -0.43
N TRP A 108 3.82 4.88 0.59
CA TRP A 108 4.21 5.62 1.80
C TRP A 108 4.85 4.68 2.83
N GLY A 109 5.95 5.12 3.43
CA GLY A 109 6.67 4.34 4.43
C GLY A 109 8.04 4.91 4.77
N VAL A 110 8.61 4.39 5.85
CA VAL A 110 10.00 4.66 6.23
C VAL A 110 10.92 4.04 5.18
N ASP A 111 11.65 4.88 4.45
CA ASP A 111 12.68 4.43 3.51
C ASP A 111 13.95 4.13 4.29
N ASP A 112 14.16 2.85 4.57
CA ASP A 112 15.41 2.36 5.15
C ASP A 112 16.08 1.43 4.14
N PRO A 113 17.12 1.89 3.41
CA PRO A 113 17.87 1.07 2.47
C PRO A 113 18.49 -0.18 3.09
N ARG A 114 18.64 -0.21 4.43
CA ARG A 114 19.17 -1.36 5.18
C ARG A 114 18.08 -2.28 5.71
N PHE A 115 16.80 -1.93 5.51
CA PHE A 115 15.63 -2.67 5.99
C PHE A 115 15.62 -2.93 7.51
N VAL A 116 16.30 -2.10 8.30
CA VAL A 116 16.42 -2.26 9.76
C VAL A 116 15.18 -1.71 10.46
N LYS A 117 14.65 -0.57 10.01
CA LYS A 117 13.44 0.05 10.54
C LYS A 117 12.20 -0.61 9.97
N ALA A 118 11.27 -0.94 10.86
CA ALA A 118 9.95 -1.35 10.44
C ALA A 118 9.21 -0.17 9.82
N ASN A 119 8.52 -0.40 8.70
CA ASN A 119 7.61 0.60 8.14
C ASN A 119 6.42 0.77 9.11
N SER A 120 6.39 1.87 9.85
CA SER A 120 5.33 2.19 10.82
C SER A 120 4.06 2.70 10.16
N VAL A 121 4.14 3.28 8.96
CA VAL A 121 2.95 3.72 8.19
C VAL A 121 1.98 2.57 7.94
N VAL A 122 2.50 1.39 7.58
CA VAL A 122 1.65 0.19 7.37
C VAL A 122 1.18 -0.47 8.67
N GLN A 123 1.65 0.00 9.83
CA GLN A 123 1.17 -0.41 11.16
C GLN A 123 0.12 0.57 11.71
N ASP A 124 -0.14 1.67 11.00
CA ASP A 124 -1.20 2.61 11.32
C ASP A 124 -2.48 2.22 10.58
N HIS A 125 -3.56 2.05 11.35
CA HIS A 125 -4.90 1.71 10.87
C HIS A 125 -5.45 2.74 9.87
N ARG A 126 -5.00 3.99 9.94
CA ARG A 126 -5.37 5.07 9.00
C ARG A 126 -4.79 4.83 7.61
N PHE A 127 -3.59 4.24 7.50
CA PHE A 127 -2.84 4.22 6.25
C PHE A 127 -2.61 2.82 5.68
N PHE A 128 -2.76 1.76 6.48
CA PHE A 128 -2.46 0.40 6.07
C PHE A 128 -3.30 -0.09 4.87
N SER A 129 -4.60 0.17 4.88
CA SER A 129 -5.52 -0.20 3.80
C SER A 129 -6.03 1.00 3.00
N CYS A 130 -5.30 2.12 3.07
CA CYS A 130 -5.60 3.32 2.28
C CYS A 130 -5.24 3.11 0.81
N VAL A 131 -6.20 3.31 -0.09
CA VAL A 131 -5.99 3.04 -1.52
C VAL A 131 -5.09 4.08 -2.20
N ALA A 132 -5.01 5.30 -1.69
CA ALA A 132 -4.04 6.32 -2.13
C ALA A 132 -2.60 6.03 -1.61
N ASN A 133 -2.45 5.07 -0.70
CA ASN A 133 -1.14 4.55 -0.28
C ASN A 133 -0.74 3.30 -1.08
N MET A 134 -1.51 2.90 -2.09
CA MET A 134 -1.27 1.63 -2.78
C MET A 134 -1.34 1.78 -4.30
N VAL A 135 -0.45 1.07 -4.97
CA VAL A 135 -0.45 0.92 -6.43
C VAL A 135 -0.36 -0.57 -6.77
N LEU A 136 -1.05 -0.99 -7.83
CA LEU A 136 -0.92 -2.35 -8.34
C LEU A 136 0.14 -2.35 -9.45
N LEU A 137 1.15 -3.20 -9.30
CA LEU A 137 2.28 -3.30 -10.22
C LEU A 137 2.45 -4.73 -10.73
N PRO A 138 2.97 -4.94 -11.95
CA PRO A 138 3.55 -6.22 -12.33
C PRO A 138 4.59 -6.63 -11.29
N THR A 139 4.54 -7.89 -10.84
CA THR A 139 5.38 -8.40 -9.74
C THR A 139 6.87 -8.09 -9.91
N PRO A 140 7.49 -8.24 -11.11
CA PRO A 140 8.90 -7.90 -11.30
C PRO A 140 9.22 -6.43 -11.00
N LEU A 141 8.31 -5.51 -11.29
CA LEU A 141 8.54 -4.06 -11.13
C LEU A 141 8.44 -3.61 -9.66
N LYS A 142 7.81 -4.41 -8.80
CA LYS A 142 7.76 -4.12 -7.36
C LYS A 142 9.16 -3.98 -6.76
N ALA A 143 10.11 -4.80 -7.21
CA ALA A 143 11.48 -4.75 -6.69
C ALA A 143 12.07 -3.33 -6.81
N PHE A 144 11.82 -2.61 -7.91
CA PHE A 144 12.28 -1.22 -8.07
C PHE A 144 11.70 -0.29 -7.02
N THR A 145 10.43 -0.46 -6.66
CA THR A 145 9.80 0.36 -5.61
C THR A 145 10.34 0.08 -4.21
N ASP A 146 10.93 -1.09 -3.98
CA ASP A 146 11.50 -1.47 -2.69
C ASP A 146 12.98 -1.03 -2.56
N VAL A 147 13.73 -0.94 -3.67
CA VAL A 147 15.19 -0.71 -3.66
C VAL A 147 15.65 0.61 -4.29
N MET A 148 14.81 1.29 -5.07
CA MET A 148 15.12 2.58 -5.71
C MET A 148 14.26 3.70 -5.08
N PRO A 149 14.80 4.47 -4.13
CA PRO A 149 14.08 5.57 -3.49
C PRO A 149 13.51 6.58 -4.48
N GLU A 150 14.23 6.86 -5.57
CA GLU A 150 13.82 7.79 -6.64
C GLU A 150 12.50 7.32 -7.31
N VAL A 151 12.36 6.02 -7.58
CA VAL A 151 11.13 5.45 -8.17
C VAL A 151 9.96 5.58 -7.20
N LYS A 152 10.20 5.31 -5.91
CA LYS A 152 9.17 5.40 -4.88
C LYS A 152 8.73 6.84 -4.64
N ALA A 153 9.67 7.80 -4.69
CA ALA A 153 9.38 9.23 -4.60
C ALA A 153 8.51 9.70 -5.77
N MET A 154 8.80 9.29 -7.00
CA MET A 154 7.95 9.60 -8.15
C MET A 154 6.53 9.03 -8.02
N LEU A 155 6.38 7.80 -7.53
CA LEU A 155 5.06 7.19 -7.26
C LEU A 155 4.28 7.95 -6.19
N ARG A 156 4.95 8.38 -5.11
CA ARG A 156 4.33 9.19 -4.05
C ARG A 156 3.84 10.52 -4.57
N ARG A 157 4.65 11.21 -5.38
CA ARG A 157 4.25 12.48 -6.01
C ARG A 157 3.03 12.29 -6.92
N CYS A 158 3.08 11.28 -7.81
CA CYS A 158 1.95 10.95 -8.68
C CYS A 158 0.68 10.66 -7.88
N SER A 159 0.77 9.87 -6.81
CA SER A 159 -0.37 9.59 -5.93
C SER A 159 -0.88 10.84 -5.22
N GLY A 160 0.03 11.67 -4.72
CA GLY A 160 -0.27 12.95 -4.07
C GLY A 160 -1.08 13.87 -4.96
N ASP A 161 -0.60 14.06 -6.19
CA ASP A 161 -1.25 14.89 -7.20
C ASP A 161 -2.59 14.29 -7.66
N LEU A 162 -2.66 12.96 -7.85
CA LEU A 162 -3.86 12.26 -8.31
C LEU A 162 -5.01 12.29 -7.30
N PHE A 163 -4.71 12.08 -6.02
CA PHE A 163 -5.72 11.98 -4.97
C PHE A 163 -5.89 13.27 -4.16
N GLY A 164 -5.03 14.27 -4.35
CA GLY A 164 -4.99 15.47 -3.51
C GLY A 164 -4.64 15.14 -2.06
N TRP A 165 -3.85 14.09 -1.84
CA TRP A 165 -3.53 13.57 -0.50
C TRP A 165 -2.11 13.05 -0.39
N SER A 166 -1.40 13.49 0.66
CA SER A 166 -0.11 12.95 1.08
C SER A 166 -0.21 12.36 2.48
N CYS A 167 0.55 11.29 2.75
CA CYS A 167 0.58 10.69 4.08
C CYS A 167 1.27 11.63 5.08
N ASP A 168 0.61 11.86 6.21
CA ASP A 168 1.04 12.73 7.32
C ASP A 168 1.46 11.94 8.57
N HIS A 169 1.81 10.66 8.41
CA HIS A 169 2.23 9.82 9.52
C HIS A 169 3.48 10.41 10.22
N PRO A 170 3.51 10.54 11.55
CA PRO A 170 4.59 11.24 12.28
C PRO A 170 6.01 10.70 12.04
N ASP A 171 6.14 9.39 11.83
CA ASP A 171 7.45 8.75 11.57
C ASP A 171 7.93 8.92 10.11
N LEU A 172 7.14 9.52 9.23
CA LEU A 172 7.67 9.95 7.95
C LEU A 172 8.64 11.09 8.24
N LEU A 173 9.92 10.84 7.96
CA LEU A 173 10.90 11.91 7.88
C LEU A 173 10.37 12.97 6.92
N PRO A 174 10.69 14.27 7.13
CA PRO A 174 10.40 15.30 6.15
C PRO A 174 10.82 14.73 4.81
N GLN A 175 9.83 14.49 3.96
CA GLN A 175 10.10 13.92 2.66
C GLN A 175 10.98 14.97 2.03
N ALA A 176 12.27 14.66 1.82
CA ALA A 176 13.11 15.53 1.04
C ALA A 176 12.36 15.62 -0.30
N ASP A 177 11.69 16.76 -0.50
CA ASP A 177 10.90 17.03 -1.68
C ASP A 177 11.69 16.53 -2.88
N ASP A 178 11.06 15.67 -3.69
CA ASP A 178 11.56 15.36 -5.02
C ASP A 178 13.04 14.93 -5.10
N ALA A 179 13.49 13.98 -4.27
CA ALA A 179 14.82 13.37 -4.44
C ALA A 179 14.90 12.43 -5.68
N PHE A 180 14.49 12.94 -6.85
CA PHE A 180 14.66 12.34 -8.17
C PHE A 180 14.92 13.45 -9.19
N ASP A 181 15.58 13.13 -10.29
CA ASP A 181 15.76 14.09 -11.38
C ASP A 181 14.40 14.39 -12.01
N PRO A 182 13.92 15.66 -12.07
CA PRO A 182 12.67 16.01 -12.72
C PRO A 182 12.56 15.51 -14.17
N ALA A 183 13.70 15.29 -14.84
CA ALA A 183 13.75 14.74 -16.18
C ALA A 183 13.42 13.23 -16.22
N ASP A 184 13.51 12.50 -15.10
CA ASP A 184 13.10 11.10 -15.00
C ASP A 184 11.60 10.93 -14.74
N TYR A 185 10.92 12.00 -14.31
CA TYR A 185 9.49 11.97 -13.99
C TYR A 185 8.62 11.82 -15.25
N PRO A 186 7.76 10.79 -15.33
CA PRO A 186 6.91 10.57 -16.48
C PRO A 186 6.01 11.77 -16.80
N GLU A 187 5.96 12.14 -18.08
CA GLU A 187 5.19 13.32 -18.52
C GLU A 187 3.69 13.19 -18.21
N SER A 188 3.11 12.00 -18.38
CA SER A 188 1.70 11.75 -18.08
C SER A 188 1.36 11.93 -16.60
N TRP A 189 2.32 11.71 -15.70
CA TRP A 189 2.14 11.90 -14.26
C TRP A 189 2.18 13.37 -13.85
N ARG A 190 2.77 14.27 -14.65
CA ARG A 190 2.68 15.73 -14.43
C ARG A 190 1.25 16.25 -14.50
N HIS A 191 0.38 15.51 -15.19
CA HIS A 191 -1.05 15.80 -15.31
C HIS A 191 -1.90 14.93 -14.37
N ALA A 192 -1.30 14.41 -13.29
CA ALA A 192 -2.03 13.56 -12.35
C ALA A 192 -3.23 14.26 -11.71
N ALA A 193 -3.09 15.54 -11.37
CA ALA A 193 -4.18 16.36 -10.83
C ALA A 193 -5.38 16.53 -11.78
N SER A 194 -5.19 16.38 -13.10
CA SER A 194 -6.30 16.38 -14.07
C SER A 194 -6.90 15.00 -14.29
N GLY A 195 -6.47 13.97 -13.54
CA GLY A 195 -6.96 12.60 -13.65
C GLY A 195 -6.51 11.88 -14.92
N SER A 196 -5.45 12.35 -15.58
CA SER A 196 -4.99 11.83 -16.87
C SER A 196 -3.88 10.75 -16.76
N VAL A 197 -3.70 10.18 -15.57
CA VAL A 197 -2.68 9.15 -15.32
C VAL A 197 -3.06 7.83 -16.02
N PRO A 198 -2.14 7.20 -16.77
CA PRO A 198 -2.39 5.88 -17.33
C PRO A 198 -2.70 4.83 -16.27
N GLY A 199 -3.60 3.90 -16.61
CA GLY A 199 -3.90 2.75 -15.75
C GLY A 199 -4.86 3.02 -14.59
N ILE A 200 -5.50 4.19 -14.53
CA ILE A 200 -6.66 4.39 -13.64
C ILE A 200 -7.74 3.36 -13.98
N VAL A 201 -8.23 2.65 -12.97
CA VAL A 201 -9.35 1.72 -13.08
C VAL A 201 -10.63 2.49 -12.73
N PRO A 202 -11.51 2.80 -13.72
CA PRO A 202 -12.67 3.65 -13.48
C PRO A 202 -13.63 3.08 -12.46
N ILE A 203 -14.24 3.96 -11.67
CA ILE A 203 -15.32 3.56 -10.77
C ILE A 203 -16.51 2.99 -11.55
N ASN A 204 -17.16 1.97 -10.98
CA ASN A 204 -18.37 1.37 -11.53
C ASN A 204 -19.29 0.88 -10.40
N ASP A 205 -20.47 0.38 -10.75
CA ASP A 205 -21.48 -0.07 -9.78
C ASP A 205 -21.00 -1.22 -8.87
N LYS A 206 -20.13 -2.10 -9.38
CA LYS A 206 -19.53 -3.19 -8.60
C LYS A 206 -18.63 -2.61 -7.49
N ILE A 207 -17.82 -1.60 -7.81
CA ILE A 207 -16.96 -0.90 -6.85
C ILE A 207 -17.82 -0.15 -5.82
N ARG A 208 -18.86 0.57 -6.27
CA ARG A 208 -19.79 1.28 -5.37
C ARG A 208 -20.49 0.33 -4.41
N ALA A 209 -20.96 -0.82 -4.89
CA ALA A 209 -21.57 -1.85 -4.07
C ALA A 209 -20.59 -2.42 -3.02
N LYS A 210 -19.34 -2.71 -3.43
CA LYS A 210 -18.29 -3.18 -2.51
C LYS A 210 -18.01 -2.16 -1.40
N ALA A 211 -17.87 -0.88 -1.74
CA ALA A 211 -17.64 0.17 -0.75
C ALA A 211 -18.81 0.29 0.24
N ARG A 212 -20.07 0.27 -0.24
CA ARG A 212 -21.26 0.26 0.63
C ARG A 212 -21.27 -0.95 1.57
N ASN A 213 -21.00 -2.14 1.05
CA ASN A 213 -20.97 -3.36 1.84
C ASN A 213 -19.86 -3.33 2.89
N ARG A 214 -18.71 -2.74 2.56
CA ARG A 214 -17.60 -2.56 3.50
C ARG A 214 -17.96 -1.58 4.61
N LYS A 215 -18.55 -0.42 4.29
CA LYS A 215 -19.06 0.54 5.29
C LYS A 215 -20.08 -0.11 6.23
N ALA A 216 -21.07 -0.82 5.69
CA ALA A 216 -22.06 -1.53 6.50
C ALA A 216 -21.43 -2.60 7.40
N ALA A 217 -20.40 -3.29 6.92
CA ALA A 217 -19.67 -4.26 7.74
C ALA A 217 -18.85 -3.59 8.85
N ILE A 218 -18.21 -2.45 8.59
CA ILE A 218 -17.52 -1.68 9.63
C ILE A 218 -18.52 -1.22 10.70
N ALA A 219 -19.67 -0.67 10.29
CA ALA A 219 -20.73 -0.23 11.20
C ALA A 219 -21.20 -1.36 12.12
N ARG A 220 -21.54 -2.51 11.53
CA ARG A 220 -21.94 -3.70 12.29
C ARG A 220 -20.85 -4.16 13.23
N ASP A 221 -19.60 -4.27 12.76
CA ASP A 221 -18.51 -4.81 13.57
C ASP A 221 -18.16 -3.88 14.76
N LEU A 222 -18.31 -2.56 14.61
CA LEU A 222 -18.20 -1.60 15.73
C LEU A 222 -19.20 -1.89 16.86
N GLU A 223 -20.39 -2.35 16.52
CA GLU A 223 -21.44 -2.71 17.49
C GLU A 223 -21.25 -4.12 18.02
N THR A 224 -21.07 -5.11 17.13
CA THR A 224 -21.29 -6.53 17.46
C THR A 224 -20.03 -7.39 17.49
N ALA A 225 -18.87 -6.91 17.01
CA ALA A 225 -17.67 -7.74 16.98
C ALA A 225 -17.18 -8.07 18.41
N GLY A 226 -16.35 -9.10 18.54
CA GLY A 226 -15.79 -9.53 19.80
C GLY A 226 -14.92 -8.47 20.47
N GLU A 227 -14.48 -8.77 21.69
CA GLU A 227 -13.73 -7.85 22.54
C GLU A 227 -12.42 -7.37 21.91
N PHE A 228 -11.81 -8.14 21.01
CA PHE A 228 -10.55 -7.78 20.38
C PHE A 228 -10.68 -6.91 19.13
N TYR A 229 -11.90 -6.57 18.70
CA TYR A 229 -12.08 -5.62 17.60
C TYR A 229 -11.55 -4.24 18.03
N PRO A 230 -10.62 -3.62 17.28
CA PRO A 230 -9.95 -2.40 17.71
C PRO A 230 -10.83 -1.16 17.49
N ARG A 231 -11.95 -1.08 18.22
CA ARG A 231 -13.00 -0.08 18.06
C ARG A 231 -12.48 1.35 18.06
N GLU A 232 -11.59 1.67 19.00
CA GLU A 232 -11.01 3.01 19.11
C GLU A 232 -10.17 3.34 17.87
N LYS A 233 -9.27 2.45 17.44
CA LYS A 233 -8.45 2.64 16.23
C LYS A 233 -9.30 2.76 14.97
N VAL A 234 -10.39 2.00 14.88
CA VAL A 234 -11.34 2.12 13.78
C VAL A 234 -12.02 3.49 13.79
N ARG A 235 -12.52 3.94 14.95
CA ARG A 235 -13.13 5.28 15.09
C ARG A 235 -12.15 6.40 14.76
N ASP A 236 -10.90 6.29 15.22
CA ASP A 236 -9.84 7.25 14.91
C ASP A 236 -9.59 7.32 13.39
N ALA A 237 -9.53 6.17 12.72
CA ALA A 237 -9.37 6.13 11.27
C ALA A 237 -10.57 6.70 10.51
N LEU A 238 -11.80 6.40 10.94
CA LEU A 238 -13.01 6.96 10.34
C LEU A 238 -13.07 8.48 10.51
N CYS A 239 -12.71 8.97 11.70
CA CYS A 239 -12.63 10.39 12.01
C CYS A 239 -11.58 11.09 11.12
N TYR A 240 -10.36 10.56 11.07
CA TYR A 240 -9.28 11.09 10.25
C TYR A 240 -9.67 11.22 8.77
N TRP A 241 -10.38 10.23 8.23
CA TRP A 241 -10.80 10.22 6.82
C TRP A 241 -12.17 10.87 6.55
N ASN A 242 -12.83 11.41 7.58
CA ASN A 242 -14.20 11.93 7.50
C ASN A 242 -15.20 10.92 6.90
N ILE A 243 -15.07 9.64 7.25
CA ILE A 243 -15.94 8.58 6.73
C ILE A 243 -17.22 8.53 7.56
N VAL A 244 -18.34 8.81 6.89
CA VAL A 244 -19.68 8.51 7.41
C VAL A 244 -20.05 7.07 7.03
N LEU A 245 -20.47 6.30 8.03
CA LEU A 245 -20.91 4.91 7.92
C LEU A 245 -22.39 4.79 7.58
#